data_AF-A0A4P7IIN6-F1
#
_entry.id   AF-A0A4P7IIN6-F1
#
_cell.length_a   1.000
_cell.length_b   1.000
_cell.length_c   1.000
_cell.angle_alpha   90.00
_cell.angle_beta   90.00
_cell.angle_gamma   90.00
#
_symmetry.space_group_name_H-M   'P 1'
#
loop_
_entity.id
_entity.type
_entity.pdbx_description
1 polymer ?
#
loop_
_entity_poly.entity_id
_entity_poly.type
_entity_poly.pdbx_seq_one_letter_code
_entity_poly.pdbx_strand_id
1 'polypeptide(L)'
;MSEMNQQDARITALRAVVDRVTSWQETATDGTIHEELDRGLQEAGVTLTDEQRDSVAQQISDGQEVDVEALAADSEAGGPA
;
A
#
# COMPACT_ATOMS: atom_id res chain seq x y z
N MET A 1 11.01 -2.21 22.60
CA MET A 1 9.94 -2.99 21.95
C MET A 1 8.95 -2.02 21.31
N SER A 2 9.42 -1.16 20.40
CA SER A 2 8.58 -0.08 19.84
C SER A 2 8.62 -0.13 18.32
N GLU A 3 9.79 -0.25 17.69
CA GLU A 3 9.88 -0.35 16.22
C GLU A 3 9.27 -1.63 15.63
N MET A 4 9.59 -2.82 16.15
CA MET A 4 9.02 -4.07 15.61
C MET A 4 7.48 -4.05 15.62
N ASN A 5 6.87 -3.58 16.71
CA ASN A 5 5.41 -3.50 16.83
C ASN A 5 4.78 -2.43 15.90
N GLN A 6 5.51 -1.34 15.62
CA GLN A 6 5.08 -0.32 14.66
C GLN A 6 5.18 -0.84 13.22
N GLN A 7 6.21 -1.64 12.93
CA GLN A 7 6.40 -2.27 11.63
C GLN A 7 5.32 -3.34 11.37
N ASP A 8 5.02 -4.19 12.35
CA ASP A 8 3.93 -5.17 12.27
C ASP A 8 2.57 -4.47 12.03
N ALA A 9 2.32 -3.35 12.71
CA ALA A 9 1.12 -2.53 12.50
C ALA A 9 1.07 -1.94 11.07
N ARG A 10 2.19 -1.43 10.55
CA ARG A 10 2.30 -0.92 9.17
C ARG A 10 2.06 -2.01 8.13
N ILE A 11 2.67 -3.19 8.30
CA ILE A 11 2.47 -4.35 7.41
C ILE A 11 1.00 -4.76 7.41
N THR A 12 0.37 -4.84 8.59
CA THR A 12 -1.04 -5.20 8.72
C THR A 12 -1.95 -4.18 8.01
N ALA A 13 -1.67 -2.90 8.19
CA ALA A 13 -2.39 -1.81 7.54
C ALA A 13 -2.24 -1.86 6.01
N LEU A 14 -1.02 -2.01 5.50
CA LEU A 14 -0.74 -2.12 4.06
C LEU A 14 -1.45 -3.34 3.44
N ARG A 15 -1.39 -4.50 4.10
CA ARG A 15 -2.11 -5.71 3.67
C ARG A 15 -3.61 -5.46 3.55
N ALA A 16 -4.21 -4.87 4.57
CA ALA A 16 -5.65 -4.58 4.55
C ALA A 16 -6.06 -3.62 3.42
N VAL A 17 -5.22 -2.63 3.11
CA VAL A 17 -5.46 -1.70 2.00
C VAL A 17 -5.33 -2.43 0.65
N VAL A 18 -4.23 -3.15 0.43
CA VAL A 18 -4.00 -3.88 -0.82
C VAL A 18 -5.10 -4.92 -1.06
N ASP A 19 -5.42 -5.75 -0.08
CA ASP A 19 -6.48 -6.76 -0.18
C ASP A 19 -7.83 -6.12 -0.55
N ARG A 20 -8.13 -4.98 0.07
CA ARG A 20 -9.33 -4.22 -0.23
C ARG A 20 -9.31 -3.76 -1.67
N VAL A 21 -8.26 -3.11 -2.17
CA VAL A 21 -8.21 -2.54 -3.53
C VAL A 21 -8.22 -3.66 -4.59
N THR A 22 -7.46 -4.74 -4.36
CA THR A 22 -7.43 -5.92 -5.25
C THR A 22 -8.82 -6.54 -5.42
N SER A 23 -9.69 -6.49 -4.42
CA SER A 23 -11.07 -7.00 -4.56
C SER A 23 -11.92 -6.28 -5.62
N TRP A 24 -11.51 -5.08 -6.06
CA TRP A 24 -12.21 -4.29 -7.10
C TRP A 24 -11.51 -4.41 -8.45
N GLN A 25 -10.30 -4.98 -8.50
CA GLN A 25 -9.42 -4.99 -9.66
C GLN A 25 -10.12 -5.44 -10.94
N GLU A 26 -10.87 -6.55 -10.91
CA GLU A 26 -11.55 -7.10 -12.09
C GLU A 26 -12.54 -6.11 -12.74
N THR A 27 -12.96 -5.09 -12.00
CA THR A 27 -13.98 -4.11 -12.42
C THR A 27 -13.50 -2.66 -12.40
N ALA A 28 -12.31 -2.41 -11.88
CA ALA A 28 -11.76 -1.06 -11.66
C ALA A 28 -10.88 -0.63 -12.85
N THR A 29 -10.89 0.67 -13.14
CA THR A 29 -9.89 1.27 -14.04
C THR A 29 -8.61 1.56 -13.26
N ASP A 30 -7.47 1.73 -13.93
CA ASP A 30 -6.21 2.11 -13.29
C ASP A 30 -6.38 3.38 -12.41
N GLY A 31 -7.11 4.39 -12.90
CA GLY A 31 -7.40 5.60 -12.13
C GLY A 31 -8.17 5.31 -10.84
N THR A 32 -9.14 4.40 -10.87
CA THR A 32 -9.89 3.96 -9.69
C THR A 32 -9.00 3.21 -8.71
N ILE A 33 -8.07 2.37 -9.19
CA ILE A 33 -7.11 1.66 -8.33
C ILE A 33 -6.23 2.68 -7.59
N HIS A 34 -5.72 3.70 -8.27
CA HIS A 34 -4.92 4.76 -7.65
C HIS A 34 -5.70 5.54 -6.58
N GLU A 35 -6.94 5.95 -6.87
CA GLU A 35 -7.79 6.70 -5.93
C GLU A 35 -8.11 5.86 -4.68
N GLU A 36 -8.45 4.59 -4.87
CA GLU A 36 -8.77 3.68 -3.76
C GLU A 36 -7.54 3.33 -2.92
N LEU A 37 -6.37 3.19 -3.55
CA LEU A 37 -5.10 2.98 -2.87
C LEU A 37 -4.74 4.20 -2.01
N ASP A 38 -4.78 5.42 -2.57
CA ASP A 38 -4.49 6.65 -1.83
C ASP A 38 -5.43 6.81 -0.63
N ARG A 39 -6.73 6.60 -0.86
CA ARG A 39 -7.74 6.67 0.19
C ARG A 39 -7.50 5.65 1.29
N GLY A 40 -7.22 4.40 0.94
CA GLY A 40 -6.95 3.34 1.91
C GLY A 40 -5.69 3.63 2.74
N LEU A 41 -4.63 4.11 2.11
CA LEU A 41 -3.39 4.52 2.78
C LEU A 41 -3.64 5.67 3.77
N GLN A 42 -4.39 6.68 3.36
CA GLN A 42 -4.76 7.81 4.20
C GLN A 42 -5.65 7.40 5.38
N GLU A 43 -6.67 6.57 5.15
CA GLU A 43 -7.53 6.00 6.19
C GLU A 43 -6.73 5.18 7.22
N ALA A 44 -5.67 4.48 6.77
CA ALA A 44 -4.80 3.67 7.60
C ALA A 44 -3.65 4.45 8.27
N GLY A 45 -3.46 5.73 7.92
CA GLY A 45 -2.34 6.54 8.41
C GLY A 45 -0.97 6.06 7.91
N VAL A 46 -0.93 5.37 6.77
CA VAL A 46 0.31 4.88 6.15
C VAL A 46 0.67 5.76 4.97
N THR A 47 1.90 6.22 4.92
CA THR A 47 2.45 6.91 3.75
C THR A 47 3.31 5.97 2.92
N LEU A 48 3.22 6.11 1.60
CA LEU A 48 4.12 5.55 0.60
C LEU A 48 4.65 6.71 -0.25
N THR A 49 5.85 6.55 -0.81
CA THR A 49 6.31 7.47 -1.86
C THR A 49 5.43 7.33 -3.10
N ASP A 50 5.45 8.34 -3.97
CA ASP A 50 4.69 8.28 -5.23
C ASP A 50 5.13 7.09 -6.09
N GLU A 51 6.43 6.80 -6.16
CA GLU A 51 6.99 5.64 -6.87
C GLU A 51 6.50 4.30 -6.30
N GLN A 52 6.45 4.18 -4.97
CA GLN A 52 5.91 2.98 -4.30
C GLN A 52 4.42 2.82 -4.60
N ARG A 53 3.67 3.93 -4.58
CA ARG A 53 2.23 3.93 -4.84
C ARG A 53 1.92 3.53 -6.28
N ASP A 54 2.65 4.09 -7.24
CA ASP A 54 2.52 3.77 -8.67
C ASP A 54 2.88 2.30 -8.92
N SER A 55 3.94 1.81 -8.29
CA SER A 55 4.35 0.40 -8.37
C SER A 55 3.27 -0.54 -7.81
N VAL A 56 2.67 -0.20 -6.66
CA VAL A 56 1.58 -0.99 -6.06
C VAL A 56 0.34 -0.97 -6.95
N ALA A 57 -0.07 0.19 -7.44
CA ALA A 57 -1.23 0.33 -8.32
C ALA A 57 -1.07 -0.49 -9.61
N GLN A 58 0.12 -0.45 -10.22
CA GLN A 58 0.44 -1.24 -11.40
C GLN A 58 0.38 -2.75 -11.11
N GLN A 59 0.99 -3.21 -10.02
CA GLN A 59 0.96 -4.63 -9.63
C GLN A 59 -0.47 -5.12 -9.39
N ILE A 60 -1.30 -4.32 -8.70
CA ILE A 60 -2.71 -4.62 -8.50
C ILE A 60 -3.41 -4.73 -9.86
N SER A 61 -3.25 -3.72 -10.73
CA SER A 61 -3.87 -3.70 -12.07
C SER A 61 -3.51 -4.95 -12.87
N ASP A 62 -2.23 -5.35 -12.85
CA ASP A 62 -1.70 -6.53 -13.54
C ASP A 62 -2.09 -7.87 -12.88
N GLY A 63 -2.77 -7.85 -11.72
CA GLY A 63 -3.15 -9.05 -10.96
C GLY A 63 -1.95 -9.74 -10.30
N GLN A 64 -0.87 -9.00 -10.07
CA GLN A 64 0.33 -9.48 -9.41
C GLN A 64 0.21 -9.37 -7.89
N GLU A 65 0.90 -10.27 -7.19
CA GLU A 65 1.03 -10.17 -5.73
C GLU A 65 1.94 -8.98 -5.36
N VAL A 66 1.50 -8.18 -4.38
CA VAL A 66 2.24 -7.03 -3.86
C VAL A 66 3.05 -7.46 -2.64
N ASP A 67 4.37 -7.28 -2.70
CA ASP A 67 5.26 -7.55 -1.56
C ASP A 67 5.19 -6.42 -0.51
N VAL A 68 4.16 -6.50 0.32
CA VAL A 68 3.89 -5.60 1.45
C VAL A 68 5.01 -5.59 2.51
N GLU A 69 5.78 -6.66 2.63
CA GLU A 69 6.87 -6.75 3.61
C GLU A 69 8.08 -5.95 3.13
N ALA A 70 8.40 -6.03 1.84
CA ALA A 70 9.40 -5.18 1.20
C ALA A 70 9.00 -3.69 1.27
N LEU A 71 7.74 -3.36 0.95
CA LEU A 71 7.20 -2.00 1.07
C LEU A 71 7.27 -1.44 2.50
N ALA A 72 7.05 -2.30 3.49
CA ALA A 72 7.16 -1.93 4.89
C ALA A 72 8.62 -1.75 5.34
N ALA A 73 9.56 -2.52 4.80
CA ALA A 73 10.99 -2.41 5.10
C ALA A 73 11.65 -1.17 4.45
N ASP A 74 11.19 -0.77 3.26
CA ASP A 74 11.71 0.36 2.47
C ASP A 74 11.33 1.76 3.06
N SER A 75 10.86 1.79 4.31
CA SER A 75 10.47 2.99 5.07
C SER A 75 11.57 4.05 5.20
N GLU A 76 12.84 3.66 5.07
CA GLU A 76 14.00 4.52 5.32
C GLU A 76 14.09 5.72 4.36
N ALA A 77 13.34 5.71 3.24
CA ALA A 77 13.29 6.82 2.27
C ALA A 77 12.09 7.78 2.46
N GLY A 78 11.09 7.41 3.26
CA GLY A 78 9.86 8.19 3.48
C GLY A 78 9.80 8.78 4.89
N GLY A 79 10.65 9.77 5.19
CA GLY A 79 10.63 10.50 6.47
C GLY A 79 9.31 11.23 6.75
N PRO A 80 9.03 11.58 8.02
CA PRO A 80 7.73 12.10 8.44
C PRO A 80 7.40 13.44 7.76
N ALA A 81 6.12 13.61 7.41
CA ALA A 81 5.53 14.85 6.93
C ALA A 81 5.55 15.98 7.97
#